data_AF-A0A257KCE6-F1
#
_entry.id   AF-A0A257KCE6-F1
#
_cell.length_a   1.000
_cell.length_b   1.000
_cell.length_c   1.000
_cell.angle_alpha   90.00
_cell.angle_beta   90.00
_cell.angle_gamma   90.00
#
_symmetry.space_group_name_H-M   'P 1'
#
loop_
_entity.id
_entity.type
_entity.pdbx_description
1 polymer ?
#
loop_
_entity_poly.entity_id
_entity_poly.type
_entity_poly.pdbx_seq_one_letter_code
_entity_poly.pdbx_strand_id
1 'polypeptide(L)'
;RFGQHARPVGGFGQLDELIEGYTAAGGQADRARIHWWQVLGTLRWGVICESMGHAWITGAEPVMEKAAIGRRASETEIDLLELLLPRSAAH
;
A
#
# COMPACT_ATOMS: atom_id res chain seq x y z
N ARG A 1 1.88 -4.97 -4.46
CA ARG A 1 1.30 -6.07 -5.28
C ARG A 1 2.19 -6.23 -6.51
N PHE A 2 2.82 -7.37 -6.76
CA PHE A 2 3.74 -7.55 -7.90
C PHE A 2 2.94 -7.89 -9.18
N GLY A 3 2.08 -6.96 -9.62
CA GLY A 3 1.18 -7.16 -10.76
C GLY A 3 0.00 -8.11 -10.52
N GLN A 4 0.02 -8.91 -9.44
CA GLN A 4 -1.03 -9.89 -9.15
C GLN A 4 -1.97 -9.42 -8.04
N HIS A 5 -3.05 -8.74 -8.43
CA HIS A 5 -4.04 -8.18 -7.48
C HIS A 5 -4.77 -9.24 -6.65
N ALA A 6 -5.00 -10.43 -7.22
CA ALA A 6 -5.67 -11.54 -6.53
C ALA A 6 -4.83 -12.18 -5.40
N ARG A 7 -3.56 -11.80 -5.26
CA ARG A 7 -2.63 -12.31 -4.24
C ARG A 7 -2.12 -11.15 -3.38
N PRO A 8 -2.84 -10.81 -2.29
CA PRO A 8 -2.57 -9.59 -1.53
C PRO A 8 -1.20 -9.60 -0.85
N VAL A 9 -0.66 -10.77 -0.51
CA VAL A 9 0.66 -10.89 0.13
C VAL A 9 1.74 -10.88 -0.94
N GLY A 10 2.18 -9.69 -1.33
CA GLY A 10 3.28 -9.52 -2.27
C GLY A 10 3.08 -10.21 -3.62
N GLY A 11 1.86 -10.51 -4.05
CA GLY A 11 1.64 -11.31 -5.27
C GLY A 11 1.95 -12.81 -5.11
N PHE A 12 2.38 -13.26 -3.94
CA PHE A 12 2.79 -14.64 -3.69
C PHE A 12 1.66 -15.52 -3.14
N GLY A 13 0.84 -14.98 -2.23
CA GLY A 13 -0.19 -15.77 -1.53
C GLY A 13 -1.33 -14.94 -0.94
N GLN A 14 -2.16 -15.63 -0.18
CA GLN A 14 -3.28 -15.07 0.57
C GLN A 14 -2.84 -14.60 1.96
N LEU A 15 -3.60 -13.66 2.53
CA LEU A 15 -3.33 -13.17 3.89
C LEU A 15 -3.43 -14.31 4.92
N ASP A 16 -4.33 -15.26 4.70
CA ASP A 16 -4.59 -16.39 5.59
C ASP A 16 -3.37 -17.31 5.68
N GLU A 17 -2.75 -17.62 4.55
CA GLU A 17 -1.52 -18.41 4.47
C GLU A 17 -0.36 -17.73 5.20
N LEU A 18 -0.27 -16.38 5.09
CA LEU A 18 0.74 -15.60 5.81
C LEU A 18 0.51 -15.64 7.32
N ILE A 19 -0.75 -15.46 7.77
CA ILE A 19 -1.12 -15.49 9.18
C ILE A 19 -0.86 -16.88 9.78
N GLU A 20 -1.23 -17.94 9.06
CA GLU A 20 -1.00 -19.32 9.48
C GLU A 20 0.50 -19.59 9.69
N GLY A 21 1.33 -19.28 8.69
CA GLY A 21 2.78 -19.47 8.79
C GLY A 21 3.41 -18.64 9.92
N TYR A 22 2.96 -17.39 10.10
CA TYR A 22 3.43 -16.52 11.18
C TYR A 22 3.05 -17.06 12.57
N THR A 23 1.84 -17.60 12.71
CA THR A 23 1.34 -18.16 13.98
C THR A 23 2.01 -19.49 14.30
N ALA A 24 2.24 -20.35 13.30
CA ALA A 24 2.98 -21.60 13.47
C ALA A 24 4.43 -21.38 13.94
N ALA A 25 5.03 -20.23 13.59
CA ALA A 25 6.34 -19.81 14.08
C ALA A 25 6.31 -19.16 15.48
N GLY A 26 5.16 -19.15 16.16
CA GLY A 26 4.99 -18.60 17.52
C GLY A 26 4.56 -17.13 17.58
N GLY A 27 4.26 -16.50 16.43
CA GLY A 27 3.74 -15.14 16.37
C GLY A 27 2.26 -15.04 16.75
N GLN A 28 1.80 -13.82 17.02
CA GLN A 28 0.38 -13.50 17.19
C GLN A 28 -0.05 -12.48 16.14
N ALA A 29 -1.09 -12.82 15.37
CA ALA A 29 -1.61 -11.98 14.31
C ALA A 29 -3.09 -11.67 14.54
N ASP A 30 -3.42 -10.38 14.53
CA ASP A 30 -4.80 -9.89 14.53
C ASP A 30 -5.08 -9.21 13.19
N ARG A 31 -6.14 -9.66 12.49
CA ARG A 31 -6.53 -9.12 11.19
C ARG A 31 -6.90 -7.65 11.26
N ALA A 32 -7.57 -7.20 12.32
CA ALA A 32 -7.95 -5.80 12.46
C ALA A 32 -6.71 -4.92 12.61
N ARG A 33 -5.76 -5.34 13.44
CA ARG A 33 -4.45 -4.67 13.56
C ARG A 33 -3.67 -4.67 12.25
N ILE A 34 -3.64 -5.80 11.52
CA ILE A 34 -2.97 -5.87 10.21
C ILE A 34 -3.59 -4.87 9.23
N HIS A 35 -4.92 -4.85 9.11
CA HIS A 35 -5.64 -3.91 8.25
C HIS A 35 -5.33 -2.46 8.62
N TRP A 36 -5.35 -2.12 9.92
CA TRP A 36 -5.00 -0.78 10.39
C TRP A 36 -3.59 -0.35 9.93
N TRP A 37 -2.60 -1.22 10.08
CA TRP A 37 -1.23 -0.94 9.64
C TRP A 37 -1.10 -0.85 8.12
N GLN A 38 -1.90 -1.61 7.37
CA GLN A 38 -1.97 -1.48 5.92
C GLN A 38 -2.51 -0.10 5.52
N VAL A 39 -3.63 0.34 6.12
CA VAL A 39 -4.20 1.68 5.85
C VAL A 39 -3.19 2.77 6.18
N LEU A 40 -2.61 2.75 7.39
CA LEU A 40 -1.65 3.77 7.81
C LEU A 40 -0.40 3.77 6.92
N GLY A 41 0.12 2.59 6.59
CA GLY A 41 1.29 2.43 5.72
C GLY A 41 1.04 3.02 4.33
N THR A 42 -0.11 2.70 3.72
CA THR A 42 -0.50 3.23 2.41
C THR A 42 -0.66 4.74 2.46
N LEU A 43 -1.35 5.29 3.47
CA LEU A 43 -1.51 6.74 3.62
C LEU A 43 -0.17 7.47 3.77
N ARG A 44 0.69 6.96 4.65
CA ARG A 44 2.01 7.56 4.88
C ARG A 44 2.85 7.56 3.60
N TRP A 45 2.80 6.48 2.83
CA TRP A 45 3.50 6.41 1.55
C TRP A 45 2.92 7.41 0.54
N GLY A 46 1.60 7.58 0.48
CA GLY A 46 0.95 8.59 -0.36
C GLY A 46 1.41 10.01 -0.05
N VAL A 47 1.45 10.39 1.23
CA VAL A 47 1.95 11.71 1.66
C VAL A 47 3.42 11.93 1.25
N ILE A 48 4.25 10.87 1.34
CA ILE A 48 5.64 10.94 0.87
C ILE A 48 5.67 11.17 -0.64
N CYS A 49 4.90 10.41 -1.43
CA CYS A 49 4.81 10.60 -2.87
C CYS A 49 4.40 12.04 -3.24
N GLU A 50 3.34 12.56 -2.64
CA GLU A 50 2.92 13.95 -2.89
C GLU A 50 4.01 14.96 -2.53
N SER A 51 4.68 14.80 -1.39
CA SER A 51 5.76 15.67 -0.96
C SER A 51 6.93 15.67 -1.96
N MET A 52 7.29 14.49 -2.50
CA MET A 52 8.32 14.37 -3.53
C MET A 52 7.89 15.01 -4.85
N GLY A 53 6.63 14.82 -5.26
CA GLY A 53 6.07 15.45 -6.46
C GLY A 53 6.05 16.98 -6.35
N HIS A 54 5.66 17.51 -5.19
CA HIS A 54 5.65 18.94 -4.92
C HIS A 54 7.06 19.56 -4.99
N ALA A 55 8.06 18.90 -4.37
CA ALA A 55 9.45 19.35 -4.41
C ALA A 55 10.01 19.41 -5.85
N TRP A 56 9.61 18.47 -6.72
CA TRP A 56 9.94 18.50 -8.14
C TRP A 56 9.24 19.64 -8.89
N ILE A 57 7.92 19.78 -8.75
CA ILE A 57 7.10 20.77 -9.49
C ILE A 57 7.52 22.20 -9.14
N THR A 58 7.84 22.47 -7.86
CA THR A 58 8.29 23.79 -7.40
C THR A 58 9.74 24.09 -7.77
N GLY A 59 10.50 23.09 -8.25
CA GLY A 59 11.93 23.21 -8.52
C GLY A 59 12.81 23.27 -7.27
N ALA A 60 12.26 23.03 -6.07
CA ALA A 60 13.01 22.99 -4.81
C ALA A 60 14.04 21.85 -4.80
N GLU A 61 13.68 20.68 -5.35
CA GLU A 61 14.56 19.53 -5.55
C GLU A 61 14.39 18.97 -6.97
N PRO A 62 15.13 19.48 -7.98
CA PRO A 62 14.95 19.11 -9.38
C PRO A 62 15.70 17.81 -9.74
N VAL A 63 15.48 16.74 -8.99
CA VAL A 63 16.04 15.41 -9.27
C VAL A 63 14.97 14.46 -9.81
N MET A 64 15.30 13.74 -10.90
CA MET A 64 14.33 12.90 -11.65
C MET A 64 13.62 11.85 -10.78
N GLU A 65 14.32 11.33 -9.77
CA GLU A 65 13.74 10.36 -8.84
C GLU A 65 12.51 10.92 -8.10
N LYS A 66 12.49 12.22 -7.75
CA LYS A 66 11.35 12.88 -7.10
C LYS A 66 10.14 12.91 -8.01
N ALA A 67 10.35 13.24 -9.29
CA ALA A 67 9.31 13.19 -10.31
C ALA A 67 8.76 11.76 -10.46
N ALA A 68 9.65 10.76 -10.53
CA ALA A 68 9.28 9.36 -10.70
C ALA A 68 8.46 8.84 -9.51
N ILE A 69 8.88 9.13 -8.27
CA ILE A 69 8.17 8.74 -7.04
C ILE A 69 6.86 9.52 -6.92
N GLY A 70 6.84 10.81 -7.25
CA GLY A 70 5.65 11.66 -7.14
C GLY A 70 4.45 11.17 -7.95
N ARG A 71 4.68 10.59 -9.14
CA ARG A 71 3.61 9.99 -9.95
C ARG A 71 2.88 8.82 -9.29
N ARG A 72 3.45 8.24 -8.23
CA ARG A 72 2.85 7.09 -7.52
C ARG A 72 1.81 7.50 -6.48
N ALA A 73 1.58 8.79 -6.24
CA ALA A 73 0.54 9.27 -5.33
C ALA A 73 -0.84 8.69 -5.69
N SER A 74 -1.21 8.68 -6.98
CA SER A 74 -2.48 8.13 -7.44
C SER A 74 -2.63 6.62 -7.18
N GLU A 75 -1.55 5.84 -7.23
CA GLU A 75 -1.57 4.42 -6.85
C GLU A 75 -2.00 4.27 -5.37
N THR A 76 -1.46 5.12 -4.50
CA THR A 76 -1.75 5.07 -3.06
C THR A 76 -3.16 5.53 -2.71
N GLU A 77 -3.71 6.49 -3.46
CA GLU A 77 -5.09 6.93 -3.32
C GLU A 77 -6.08 5.81 -3.66
N ILE A 78 -5.83 5.10 -4.77
CA ILE A 78 -6.65 3.95 -5.18
C ILE A 78 -6.54 2.83 -4.15
N ASP A 79 -5.33 2.49 -3.70
CA ASP A 79 -5.13 1.46 -2.68
C ASP A 79 -5.81 1.83 -1.35
N LEU A 80 -5.81 3.11 -0.95
CA LEU A 80 -6.53 3.59 0.23
C LEU A 80 -8.05 3.41 0.08
N LEU A 81 -8.59 3.77 -1.09
CA LEU A 81 -10.01 3.59 -1.37
C LEU A 81 -10.39 2.11 -1.33
N GLU A 82 -9.57 1.21 -1.88
CA GLU A 82 -9.82 -0.23 -1.77
C GLU A 82 -9.79 -0.74 -0.32
N LEU A 83 -8.89 -0.20 0.51
CA LEU A 83 -8.76 -0.61 1.91
C LEU A 83 -9.89 -0.07 2.80
N LEU A 84 -10.38 1.15 2.52
CA LEU A 84 -11.40 1.84 3.32
C LEU A 84 -12.82 1.57 2.84
N LEU A 85 -13.00 1.47 1.53
CA LEU A 85 -14.29 1.30 0.86
C LEU A 85 -14.18 0.17 -0.18
N PRO A 86 -14.02 -1.09 0.27
CA PRO A 86 -13.90 -2.21 -0.64
C PRO A 86 -15.14 -2.26 -1.53
N ARG A 87 -14.94 -2.20 -2.85
CA ARG A 87 -16.04 -2.43 -3.79
C ARG A 87 -16.62 -3.82 -3.50
N SER A 88 -17.92 -3.88 -3.19
CA SER A 88 -18.64 -5.14 -3.24
C SER A 88 -18.40 -5.76 -4.62
N ALA A 89 -18.01 -7.03 -4.67
CA ALA A 89 -17.92 -7.74 -5.93
C ALA A 89 -19.28 -7.57 -6.65
N ALA A 90 -19.26 -7.03 -7.86
CA ALA A 90 -20.46 -6.99 -8.68
C ALA A 90 -20.94 -8.44 -8.85
N HIS A 91 -22.21 -8.68 -8.52
CA HIS A 91 -22.89 -9.95 -8.70
C HIS A 91 -22.81 -10.45 -10.15
#